data_AF-A0A968ERJ7-F1
#
_entry.id   AF-A0A968ERJ7-F1
#
_cell.length_a   1.000
_cell.length_b   1.000
_cell.length_c   1.000
_cell.angle_alpha   90.00
_cell.angle_beta   90.00
_cell.angle_gamma   90.00
#
_symmetry.space_group_name_H-M   'P 1'
#
loop_
_entity.id
_entity.type
_entity.pdbx_description
1 polymer ?
#
loop_
_entity_poly.entity_id
_entity_poly.type
_entity_poly.pdbx_seq_one_letter_code
_entity_poly.pdbx_strand_id
1 'polypeptide(L)'
;ARLREDPPGGEAPRVLMLTARDTVDDRVAGLDHGADDYLVKPFAFGELTARVRSLLRREAARSGSVLVVGDVELDDARHRATRGDRDLELTAKEFALLRYFMSHVDEVLSQEHLLEHVWDEHADPFTNTVRVTVG
;
A
#
# COMPACT_ATOMS: atom_id res chain seq x y z
N ALA A 1 13.29 -24.46 -4.13
CA ALA A 1 12.22 -24.03 -3.21
C ALA A 1 11.60 -22.76 -3.79
N ARG A 2 10.30 -22.74 -4.08
CA ARG A 2 9.65 -21.51 -4.57
C ARG A 2 9.58 -20.52 -3.42
N LEU A 3 9.99 -19.27 -3.65
CA LEU A 3 9.94 -18.22 -2.63
C LEU A 3 8.54 -17.61 -2.46
N ARG A 4 7.60 -17.99 -3.33
CA ARG A 4 6.28 -17.38 -3.43
C ARG A 4 5.17 -18.43 -3.34
N GLU A 5 4.29 -18.22 -2.37
CA GLU A 5 2.91 -18.71 -2.37
C GLU A 5 2.02 -17.48 -2.45
N ASP A 6 1.07 -17.44 -3.41
CA ASP A 6 0.16 -16.32 -3.54
C ASP A 6 -0.85 -16.36 -2.37
N PRO A 7 -0.95 -15.31 -1.54
CA PRO A 7 -1.93 -15.28 -0.45
C PRO A 7 -3.35 -15.25 -1.04
N PRO A 8 -4.33 -15.96 -0.46
CA PRO A 8 -5.71 -15.87 -0.90
C PRO A 8 -6.23 -14.45 -0.66
N GLY A 9 -6.45 -13.70 -1.74
CA GLY A 9 -7.13 -12.39 -1.72
C GLY A 9 -6.25 -11.14 -1.62
N GLY A 10 -4.92 -11.21 -1.79
CA GLY A 10 -4.03 -10.03 -1.67
C GLY A 10 -3.04 -9.84 -2.83
N GLU A 11 -2.48 -8.63 -2.98
CA GLU A 11 -1.33 -8.38 -3.86
C GLU A 11 -0.11 -9.08 -3.26
N ALA A 12 0.60 -9.87 -4.06
CA ALA A 12 1.71 -10.66 -3.55
C ALA A 12 2.85 -9.77 -3.01
N PRO A 13 3.48 -10.15 -1.89
CA PRO A 13 4.51 -9.34 -1.26
C PRO A 13 5.73 -9.20 -2.18
N ARG A 14 6.35 -8.02 -2.14
CA ARG A 14 7.59 -7.74 -2.89
C ARG A 14 8.78 -8.31 -2.14
N VAL A 15 9.61 -9.10 -2.81
CA VAL A 15 10.75 -9.81 -2.21
C VAL A 15 12.07 -9.22 -2.68
N LEU A 16 12.85 -8.65 -1.74
CA LEU A 16 14.25 -8.29 -1.95
C LEU A 16 15.16 -9.37 -1.36
N MET A 17 15.95 -10.06 -2.19
CA MET A 17 16.92 -11.03 -1.71
C MET A 17 18.21 -10.34 -1.25
N LEU A 18 18.57 -10.48 0.03
CA LEU A 18 19.76 -9.85 0.63
C LEU A 18 20.78 -10.92 1.06
N THR A 19 21.86 -11.10 0.31
CA THR A 19 22.73 -12.28 0.49
C THR A 19 24.19 -12.00 0.21
N ALA A 20 25.10 -12.85 0.70
CA ALA A 20 26.53 -12.80 0.40
C ALA A 20 26.90 -13.55 -0.90
N ARG A 21 25.93 -14.20 -1.54
CA ARG A 21 26.11 -14.88 -2.83
C ARG A 21 26.12 -13.86 -3.96
N ASP A 22 27.29 -13.63 -4.53
CA ASP A 22 27.60 -12.53 -5.44
C ASP A 22 27.82 -12.94 -6.91
N THR A 23 27.77 -14.25 -7.18
CA THR A 23 27.93 -14.76 -8.54
C THR A 23 26.74 -14.35 -9.42
N VAL A 24 26.97 -14.24 -10.72
CA VAL A 24 25.89 -13.97 -11.68
C VAL A 24 24.84 -15.08 -11.64
N ASP A 25 25.28 -16.33 -11.54
CA ASP A 25 24.39 -17.49 -11.51
C ASP A 25 23.47 -17.48 -10.27
N ASP A 26 23.99 -17.10 -9.10
CA ASP A 26 23.19 -16.97 -7.87
C ASP A 26 22.13 -15.86 -8.00
N ARG A 27 22.49 -14.73 -8.63
CA ARG A 27 21.57 -13.61 -8.86
C ARG A 27 20.46 -14.00 -9.82
N VAL A 28 20.80 -14.64 -10.93
CA VAL A 28 19.83 -15.15 -11.91
C VAL A 28 18.91 -16.17 -11.25
N ALA A 29 19.47 -17.14 -10.53
CA ALA A 29 18.68 -18.16 -9.83
C ALA A 29 17.73 -17.54 -8.81
N GLY A 30 18.17 -16.55 -8.02
CA GLY A 30 17.33 -15.88 -7.02
C GLY A 30 16.15 -15.13 -7.64
N LEU A 31 16.37 -14.45 -8.77
CA LEU A 31 15.33 -13.76 -9.53
C LEU A 31 14.35 -14.77 -10.16
N ASP A 32 14.86 -15.84 -10.78
CA ASP A 32 14.03 -16.90 -11.38
C ASP A 32 13.19 -17.66 -10.34
N HIS A 33 13.62 -17.66 -9.07
CA HIS A 33 12.90 -18.27 -7.95
C HIS A 33 11.80 -17.37 -7.36
N GLY A 34 11.63 -16.15 -7.89
CA GLY A 34 10.54 -15.23 -7.55
C GLY A 34 10.95 -14.02 -6.70
N ALA A 35 12.23 -13.68 -6.61
CA ALA A 35 12.64 -12.40 -6.04
C ALA A 35 12.37 -11.25 -7.02
N ASP A 36 11.85 -10.13 -6.53
CA ASP A 36 11.64 -8.91 -7.31
C ASP A 36 12.93 -8.08 -7.48
N ASP A 37 13.86 -8.20 -6.54
CA ASP A 37 15.19 -7.58 -6.61
C ASP A 37 16.20 -8.39 -5.78
N TYR A 38 17.49 -8.14 -6.01
CA TYR A 38 18.61 -8.86 -5.42
C TYR A 38 19.74 -7.90 -5.03
N LEU A 39 20.17 -7.94 -3.76
CA LEU A 39 21.23 -7.10 -3.20
C LEU A 39 22.30 -7.95 -2.50
N VAL A 40 23.55 -7.76 -2.94
CA VAL A 40 24.73 -8.49 -2.45
C VAL A 40 25.36 -7.79 -1.25
N LYS A 41 25.90 -8.55 -0.30
CA LYS A 41 26.72 -8.04 0.82
C LYS A 41 28.21 -7.97 0.44
N PRO A 42 28.96 -6.94 0.89
CA PRO A 42 28.49 -5.76 1.63
C PRO A 42 27.80 -4.74 0.73
N PHE A 43 26.81 -4.03 1.27
CA PHE A 43 26.07 -2.99 0.56
C PHE A 43 26.07 -1.68 1.34
N ALA A 44 25.87 -0.57 0.64
CA ALA A 44 25.63 0.72 1.27
C ALA A 44 24.17 0.79 1.74
N PHE A 45 23.93 1.36 2.93
CA PHE A 45 22.55 1.54 3.44
C PHE A 45 21.69 2.40 2.50
N GLY A 46 22.30 3.37 1.82
CA GLY A 46 21.63 4.16 0.78
C GLY A 46 21.16 3.32 -0.41
N GLU A 47 21.91 2.29 -0.80
CA GLU A 47 21.52 1.36 -1.87
C GLU A 47 20.32 0.51 -1.47
N LEU A 48 20.34 -0.07 -0.25
CA LEU A 48 19.21 -0.81 0.29
C LEU A 48 17.94 0.06 0.30
N THR A 49 18.05 1.28 0.83
CA THR A 49 16.92 2.20 0.92
C THR A 49 16.38 2.58 -0.47
N ALA A 50 17.26 2.80 -1.45
CA ALA A 50 16.85 3.09 -2.82
C ALA A 50 16.12 1.91 -3.48
N ARG A 51 16.59 0.68 -3.27
CA ARG A 51 15.95 -0.54 -3.80
C ARG A 51 14.59 -0.81 -3.17
N VAL A 52 14.47 -0.66 -1.84
CA VAL A 52 13.17 -0.76 -1.15
C VAL A 52 12.17 0.27 -1.70
N ARG A 53 12.58 1.54 -1.84
CA ARG A 53 11.71 2.58 -2.44
C ARG A 53 11.34 2.25 -3.89
N SER A 54 12.25 1.67 -4.66
CA SER A 54 12.00 1.25 -6.04
C SER A 54 10.96 0.13 -6.11
N LEU A 55 11.10 -0.88 -5.25
CA LEU A 55 10.15 -1.98 -5.15
C LEU A 55 8.74 -1.47 -4.85
N LEU A 56 8.58 -0.59 -3.87
CA LEU A 56 7.27 -0.07 -3.45
C LEU A 56 6.63 0.94 -4.43
N ARG A 57 7.33 1.36 -5.48
CA ARG A 57 6.90 2.48 -6.34
C ARG A 57 5.63 2.20 -7.17
N ARG A 58 5.22 0.92 -7.34
CA ARG A 58 4.06 0.57 -8.20
C ARG A 58 2.69 0.87 -7.59
N GLU A 59 2.58 1.07 -6.29
CA GLU A 59 1.32 1.52 -5.66
C GLU A 59 1.21 3.05 -5.65
N ALA A 60 2.31 3.78 -5.44
CA ALA A 60 2.30 5.24 -5.51
C ALA A 60 2.02 5.79 -6.92
N ALA A 61 2.32 5.02 -7.97
CA ALA A 61 1.95 5.38 -9.34
C ALA A 61 0.47 5.10 -9.68
N ARG A 62 -0.21 4.23 -8.91
CA ARG A 62 -1.69 4.21 -8.84
C ARG A 62 -2.18 5.34 -7.94
N SER A 63 -1.43 5.83 -6.95
CA SER A 63 -1.80 7.01 -6.13
C SER A 63 -1.79 8.37 -6.87
N GLY A 64 -1.62 8.38 -8.19
CA GLY A 64 -2.02 9.51 -9.04
C GLY A 64 -3.42 9.35 -9.65
N SER A 65 -4.11 8.24 -9.38
CA SER A 65 -5.39 7.91 -9.97
C SER A 65 -6.51 8.53 -9.16
N VAL A 66 -7.30 9.36 -9.83
CA VAL A 66 -8.66 9.64 -9.38
C VAL A 66 -9.35 8.29 -9.15
N LEU A 67 -9.73 8.00 -7.91
CA LEU A 67 -10.56 6.84 -7.58
C LEU A 67 -12.00 7.18 -7.93
N VAL A 68 -12.71 6.30 -8.63
CA VAL A 68 -14.11 6.51 -9.02
C VAL A 68 -14.94 5.33 -8.56
N VAL A 69 -15.94 5.58 -7.72
CA VAL A 69 -16.89 4.58 -7.23
C VAL A 69 -18.30 5.16 -7.29
N GLY A 70 -19.11 4.66 -8.23
CA GLY A 70 -20.44 5.18 -8.46
C GLY A 70 -20.40 6.65 -8.90
N ASP A 71 -21.05 7.52 -8.12
CA ASP A 71 -21.06 8.97 -8.34
C ASP A 71 -19.94 9.71 -7.57
N VAL A 72 -19.08 9.00 -6.84
CA VAL A 72 -17.99 9.58 -6.04
C VAL A 72 -16.66 9.50 -6.79
N GLU A 73 -15.98 10.63 -6.90
CA GLU A 73 -14.60 10.71 -7.39
C GLU A 73 -13.67 11.25 -6.30
N LEU A 74 -12.49 10.68 -6.15
CA LEU A 74 -11.47 11.13 -5.19
C LEU A 74 -10.13 11.27 -5.88
N ASP A 75 -9.63 12.50 -5.95
CA ASP A 75 -8.33 12.86 -6.47
C ASP A 75 -7.32 12.92 -5.32
N ASP A 76 -6.52 11.86 -5.18
CA ASP A 76 -5.52 11.73 -4.11
C ASP A 76 -4.42 12.80 -4.24
N ALA A 77 -4.05 13.16 -5.47
CA ALA A 77 -3.00 14.14 -5.73
C ALA A 77 -3.43 15.57 -5.39
N ARG A 78 -4.70 15.90 -5.65
CA ARG A 78 -5.29 17.21 -5.32
C ARG A 78 -5.93 17.25 -3.94
N HIS A 79 -5.98 16.12 -3.25
CA HIS A 79 -6.64 15.96 -1.96
C HIS A 79 -8.10 16.47 -2.00
N ARG A 80 -8.81 16.15 -3.10
CA ARG A 80 -10.18 16.62 -3.39
C ARG A 80 -11.10 15.44 -3.64
N ALA A 81 -12.31 15.49 -3.11
CA ALA A 81 -13.36 14.50 -3.41
C ALA A 81 -14.63 15.20 -3.90
N THR A 82 -15.31 14.59 -4.86
CA THR A 82 -16.57 15.06 -5.43
C THR A 82 -17.61 13.96 -5.45
N ARG A 83 -18.89 14.34 -5.34
CA ARG A 83 -20.02 13.46 -5.65
C ARG A 83 -20.86 14.09 -6.76
N GLY A 84 -20.78 13.53 -7.95
CA GLY A 84 -21.23 14.19 -9.18
C GLY A 84 -20.54 15.55 -9.32
N ASP A 85 -21.32 16.62 -9.48
CA ASP A 85 -20.80 17.99 -9.62
C ASP A 85 -20.53 18.71 -8.29
N ARG A 86 -20.73 18.04 -7.14
CA ARG A 86 -20.58 18.67 -5.82
C ARG A 86 -19.25 18.32 -5.18
N ASP A 87 -18.49 19.34 -4.79
CA ASP A 87 -17.31 19.18 -3.93
C ASP A 87 -17.70 18.72 -2.51
N LEU A 88 -16.92 17.78 -1.98
CA LEU A 88 -17.03 17.28 -0.61
C LEU A 88 -15.96 17.96 0.26
N GLU A 89 -16.41 18.77 1.21
CA GLU A 89 -15.54 19.32 2.26
C GLU A 89 -15.31 18.24 3.32
N LEU A 90 -14.19 17.53 3.21
CA LEU A 90 -13.81 16.46 4.12
C LEU A 90 -12.64 16.92 4.99
N THR A 91 -12.70 16.57 6.27
CA THR A 91 -11.51 16.60 7.13
C THR A 91 -10.46 15.62 6.61
N ALA A 92 -9.21 15.77 7.03
CA ALA A 92 -8.12 14.86 6.64
C ALA A 92 -8.44 13.39 6.99
N LYS A 93 -9.15 13.16 8.10
CA LYS A 93 -9.57 11.82 8.54
C LYS A 93 -10.68 11.25 7.67
N GLU A 94 -11.71 12.02 7.37
CA GLU A 94 -12.80 11.60 6.47
C GLU A 94 -12.27 11.34 5.06
N PHE A 95 -11.34 12.16 4.57
CA PHE A 95 -10.70 11.94 3.28
C PHE A 95 -9.91 10.64 3.23
N ALA A 96 -9.05 10.39 4.23
CA ALA A 96 -8.28 9.15 4.32
C ALA A 96 -9.17 7.91 4.42
N LEU A 97 -10.28 8.02 5.16
CA LEU A 97 -11.25 6.95 5.31
C LEU A 97 -12.00 6.66 4.00
N LEU A 98 -12.47 7.72 3.32
CA LEU A 98 -13.13 7.60 2.02
C LEU A 98 -12.19 6.96 0.99
N ARG A 99 -10.94 7.42 0.94
CA ARG A 99 -9.89 6.83 0.09
C ARG A 99 -9.70 5.34 0.37
N TYR A 100 -9.65 4.96 1.65
CA TYR A 100 -9.46 3.56 2.05
C TYR A 100 -10.64 2.67 1.65
N PHE A 101 -11.87 3.16 1.79
CA PHE A 101 -13.06 2.45 1.29
C PHE A 101 -13.04 2.34 -0.24
N MET A 102 -12.71 3.43 -0.95
CA MET A 102 -12.67 3.45 -2.41
C MET A 102 -11.54 2.61 -3.00
N SER A 103 -10.49 2.29 -2.22
CA SER A 103 -9.43 1.37 -2.64
C SER A 103 -9.74 -0.11 -2.34
N HIS A 104 -10.76 -0.41 -1.54
CA HIS A 104 -11.19 -1.76 -1.13
C HIS A 104 -12.68 -1.97 -1.43
N VAL A 105 -13.09 -1.73 -2.68
CA VAL A 105 -14.48 -1.88 -3.11
C VAL A 105 -14.90 -3.36 -2.99
N ASP A 106 -16.14 -3.58 -2.56
CA ASP A 106 -16.74 -4.90 -2.34
C ASP A 106 -16.12 -5.75 -1.22
N GLU A 107 -15.23 -5.17 -0.40
CA GLU A 107 -14.66 -5.82 0.77
C GLU A 107 -15.37 -5.41 2.07
N VAL A 108 -15.57 -6.36 2.98
CA VAL A 108 -16.04 -6.08 4.34
C VAL A 108 -14.84 -5.72 5.22
N LEU A 109 -14.68 -4.44 5.53
CA LEU A 109 -13.59 -3.93 6.36
C LEU A 109 -14.00 -3.92 7.84
N SER A 110 -13.19 -4.56 8.69
CA SER A 110 -13.40 -4.53 10.14
C SER A 110 -12.92 -3.22 10.75
N GLN A 111 -13.36 -2.91 11.97
CA GLN A 111 -12.91 -1.72 12.68
C GLN A 111 -11.40 -1.76 12.94
N GLU A 112 -10.87 -2.94 13.24
CA GLU A 112 -9.44 -3.17 13.48
C GLU A 112 -8.63 -2.83 12.22
N HIS A 113 -9.04 -3.30 11.04
CA HIS A 113 -8.37 -2.96 9.78
C HIS A 113 -8.38 -1.45 9.50
N LEU A 114 -9.49 -0.77 9.77
CA LEU A 114 -9.57 0.67 9.59
C LEU A 114 -8.61 1.40 10.53
N LEU A 115 -8.53 1.00 11.80
CA LEU A 115 -7.61 1.57 12.77
C LEU A 115 -6.14 1.36 12.38
N GLU A 116 -5.77 0.18 11.87
CA GLU A 116 -4.40 -0.12 11.46
C GLU A 116 -3.94 0.68 10.23
N HIS A 117 -4.85 1.00 9.30
CA HIS A 117 -4.47 1.54 7.98
C HIS A 117 -4.85 3.01 7.76
N VAL A 118 -5.85 3.54 8.48
CA VAL A 118 -6.31 4.93 8.38
C VAL A 118 -5.95 5.75 9.62
N TRP A 119 -5.68 5.07 10.74
CA TRP A 119 -5.17 5.68 11.95
C TRP A 119 -3.69 5.34 12.16
N ASP A 120 -2.98 6.31 12.76
CA ASP A 120 -1.55 6.22 13.01
C ASP A 120 -1.27 5.10 14.03
N GLU A 121 -0.04 4.58 14.10
CA GLU A 121 0.38 3.51 15.03
C GLU A 121 0.19 3.89 16.53
N HIS A 122 -0.20 5.14 16.80
CA HIS A 122 -0.50 5.71 18.11
C HIS A 122 -2.01 5.85 18.41
N ALA A 123 -2.90 5.45 17.51
CA ALA A 123 -4.33 5.50 17.77
C ALA A 123 -4.76 4.34 18.66
N ASP A 124 -5.43 4.68 19.76
CA ASP A 124 -5.98 3.70 20.69
C ASP A 124 -7.09 2.90 20.00
N PRO A 125 -6.96 1.56 19.86
CA PRO A 125 -7.94 0.70 19.19
C PRO A 125 -9.32 0.71 19.85
N PHE A 126 -9.41 1.15 21.10
CA PHE A 126 -10.65 1.26 21.86
C PHE A 126 -11.39 2.58 21.64
N THR A 127 -10.85 3.48 20.80
CA THR A 127 -11.51 4.76 20.52
C THR A 127 -12.65 4.57 19.54
N ASN A 128 -13.83 5.10 19.88
CA ASN A 128 -15.01 5.10 19.01
C ASN A 128 -14.87 6.01 17.76
N THR A 129 -13.65 6.43 17.43
CA THR A 129 -13.36 7.42 16.39
C THR A 129 -13.84 6.95 15.02
N VAL A 130 -13.66 5.66 14.69
CA VAL A 130 -14.18 5.09 13.44
C VAL A 130 -15.69 5.29 13.34
N ARG A 131 -16.43 5.00 14.42
CA ARG A 131 -17.90 5.13 14.45
C ARG A 131 -18.37 6.58 14.35
N VAL A 132 -17.63 7.52 14.95
CA VAL A 132 -17.98 8.96 14.90
C VAL A 132 -17.69 9.56 13.52
N THR A 133 -16.68 9.07 12.80
CA THR A 133 -16.33 9.56 11.46
C THR A 133 -17.22 8.95 10.36
N VAL A 134 -17.77 7.76 10.58
CA VAL A 134 -18.69 7.10 9.62
C VAL A 134 -20.17 7.40 9.91
N GLY A 135 -20.51 7.74 11.16
CA GLY A 135 -21.88 7.89 11.66
C GLY A 135 -22.50 9.26 11.49
#